data_AF-A0A220SFQ8-F1
#
_entry.id   AF-A0A220SFQ8-F1
#
_cell.length_a   1.000
_cell.length_b   1.000
_cell.length_c   1.000
_cell.angle_alpha   90.00
_cell.angle_beta   90.00
_cell.angle_gamma   90.00
#
_symmetry.space_group_name_H-M   'P 1'
#
loop_
_entity.id
_entity.type
_entity.pdbx_description
1 polymer ?
#
loop_
_entity_poly.entity_id
_entity_poly.type
_entity_poly.pdbx_seq_one_letter_code
_entity_poly.pdbx_strand_id
1 'polypeptide(L)'
;MHEKAVNQYSVEGELIATFDTIDVASRALGVVSRNILHALDKKRLTAEGSRWFFKDYHPKKEDFTPIKRKSESKDKLLNESLWQKLSKPSIDKNNPPPCINLSLEDLPGEKWKPVKNFEKGYLISNKGRIKRLGSWTKSKNKSFWQETIMSINLNNKDGGHNPYFYIVINRNGQKNMLSITRLLYYSWVEEFDMNDKTPIVINNNEPLWNLDISKLRLRPRISLLKEKINNEKD
;
A
#
# COMPACT_ATOMS: atom_id res chain seq x y z
N MET A 1 -21.63 34.71 -11.05
CA MET A 1 -22.19 33.70 -11.96
C MET A 1 -21.02 33.02 -12.65
N HIS A 2 -20.89 31.70 -12.56
CA HIS A 2 -19.80 30.99 -13.24
C HIS A 2 -20.29 30.55 -14.62
N GLU A 3 -20.29 31.47 -15.59
CA GLU A 3 -20.93 31.30 -16.91
C GLU A 3 -20.19 30.36 -17.88
N LYS A 4 -19.09 29.73 -17.46
CA LYS A 4 -18.34 28.83 -18.32
C LYS A 4 -18.93 27.42 -18.30
N ALA A 5 -19.15 26.87 -19.49
CA ALA A 5 -19.55 25.50 -19.68
C ALA A 5 -18.47 24.51 -19.22
N VAL A 6 -18.91 23.40 -18.66
CA VAL A 6 -18.04 22.38 -18.05
C VAL A 6 -18.43 20.98 -18.48
N ASN A 7 -17.43 20.13 -18.57
CA ASN A 7 -17.57 18.70 -18.81
C ASN A 7 -17.25 17.94 -17.50
N GLN A 8 -18.12 17.00 -17.16
CA GLN A 8 -17.93 16.04 -16.10
C GLN A 8 -17.40 14.74 -16.69
N TYR A 9 -16.31 14.21 -16.14
CA TYR A 9 -15.72 12.94 -16.54
C TYR A 9 -15.62 11.97 -15.35
N SER A 10 -15.59 10.67 -15.64
CA SER A 10 -15.16 9.65 -14.69
C SER A 10 -13.68 9.87 -14.32
N VAL A 11 -13.22 9.19 -13.27
CA VAL A 11 -11.81 9.27 -12.87
C VAL A 11 -10.90 8.46 -13.80
N GLU A 12 -11.49 7.62 -14.64
CA GLU A 12 -10.86 6.83 -15.70
C GLU A 12 -10.79 7.57 -17.05
N GLY A 13 -11.51 8.69 -17.20
CA GLY A 13 -11.44 9.53 -18.41
C GLY A 13 -12.65 9.51 -19.33
N GLU A 14 -13.74 8.86 -18.92
CA GLU A 14 -14.96 8.77 -19.73
C GLU A 14 -15.82 10.01 -19.52
N LEU A 15 -16.30 10.63 -20.60
CA LEU A 15 -17.21 11.77 -20.51
C LEU A 15 -18.57 11.29 -19.97
N ILE A 16 -19.02 11.89 -18.87
CA ILE A 16 -20.30 11.56 -18.21
C ILE A 16 -21.38 12.54 -18.67
N ALA A 17 -21.09 13.84 -18.62
CA ALA A 17 -22.07 14.88 -18.91
C ALA A 17 -21.40 16.22 -19.28
N THR A 18 -22.16 17.07 -19.96
CA THR A 18 -21.80 18.45 -20.28
C THR A 18 -22.86 19.39 -19.72
N PHE A 19 -22.43 20.49 -19.12
CA PHE A 19 -23.31 21.50 -18.53
C PHE A 19 -22.94 22.88 -19.05
N ASP A 20 -23.94 23.73 -19.29
CA ASP A 20 -23.71 25.09 -19.81
C ASP A 20 -22.99 26.00 -18.81
N THR A 21 -23.14 25.72 -17.51
CA THR A 21 -22.46 26.46 -16.44
C THR A 21 -22.18 25.57 -15.23
N ILE A 22 -21.27 26.00 -14.35
CA ILE A 22 -21.03 25.33 -13.06
C ILE A 22 -22.30 25.34 -12.20
N ASP A 23 -23.10 26.41 -12.25
CA ASP A 23 -24.31 26.53 -11.43
C ASP A 23 -25.42 25.57 -11.90
N VAL A 24 -25.53 25.31 -13.21
CA VAL A 24 -26.41 24.27 -13.76
C VAL A 24 -25.94 22.88 -13.30
N ALA A 25 -24.64 22.57 -13.39
CA ALA A 25 -24.09 21.31 -12.92
C ALA A 25 -24.34 21.10 -11.41
N SER A 26 -24.11 22.15 -10.62
CA SER A 26 -24.30 22.19 -9.17
C SER A 26 -25.74 21.85 -8.78
N ARG A 27 -26.73 22.50 -9.41
CA ARG A 27 -28.15 22.21 -9.16
C ARG A 27 -28.56 20.81 -9.62
N ALA A 28 -28.13 20.39 -10.82
CA ALA A 28 -28.51 19.10 -11.39
C ALA A 28 -27.98 17.92 -10.57
N LEU A 29 -26.78 18.04 -10.01
CA LEU A 29 -26.08 16.95 -9.32
C LEU A 29 -26.09 17.09 -7.78
N GLY A 30 -26.63 18.18 -7.24
CA GLY A 30 -26.58 18.49 -5.80
C GLY A 30 -25.15 18.70 -5.29
N VAL A 31 -24.24 19.18 -6.14
CA VAL A 31 -22.82 19.39 -5.81
C VAL A 31 -22.55 20.85 -5.56
N VAL A 32 -21.86 21.20 -4.47
CA VAL A 32 -21.49 22.59 -4.20
C VAL A 32 -20.61 23.16 -5.32
N SER A 33 -21.03 24.26 -5.98
CA SER A 33 -20.30 24.92 -7.08
C SER A 33 -18.81 25.16 -6.75
N ARG A 34 -18.50 25.52 -5.50
CA ARG A 34 -17.13 25.72 -5.01
C ARG A 34 -16.26 24.46 -5.12
N ASN A 35 -16.83 23.27 -4.93
CA ASN A 35 -16.07 22.01 -5.07
C ASN A 35 -15.71 21.75 -6.53
N ILE A 36 -16.64 22.02 -7.46
CA ILE A 36 -16.39 21.94 -8.90
C ILE A 36 -15.28 22.93 -9.29
N LEU A 37 -15.36 24.18 -8.80
CA LEU A 37 -14.31 25.19 -9.02
C LEU A 37 -12.96 24.75 -8.48
N HIS A 38 -12.90 24.19 -7.26
CA HIS A 38 -11.65 23.65 -6.70
C HIS A 38 -11.06 22.49 -7.52
N ALA A 39 -11.91 21.68 -8.17
CA ALA A 39 -11.46 20.63 -9.07
C ALA A 39 -10.89 21.20 -10.38
N LEU A 40 -11.57 22.20 -10.97
CA LEU A 40 -11.10 22.93 -12.15
C LEU A 40 -9.76 23.66 -11.88
N ASP A 41 -9.63 24.30 -10.73
CA ASP A 41 -8.41 24.98 -10.26
C ASP A 41 -7.28 24.01 -9.86
N LYS A 42 -7.51 22.69 -9.97
CA LYS A 42 -6.59 21.62 -9.56
C LYS A 42 -6.19 21.68 -8.06
N LYS A 43 -6.94 22.41 -7.22
CA LYS A 43 -6.80 22.42 -5.75
C LYS A 43 -7.27 21.09 -5.14
N ARG A 44 -8.23 20.44 -5.81
CA ARG A 44 -8.66 19.06 -5.58
C ARG A 44 -8.63 18.31 -6.90
N LEU A 45 -8.47 16.99 -6.84
CA LEU A 45 -8.51 16.16 -8.04
C LEU A 45 -9.94 15.90 -8.51
N THR A 46 -10.90 15.85 -7.60
CA THR A 46 -12.28 15.48 -7.89
C THR A 46 -13.26 16.38 -7.13
N ALA A 47 -14.51 16.42 -7.62
CA ALA A 47 -15.67 16.88 -6.87
C ALA A 47 -16.77 15.82 -7.01
N GLU A 48 -17.27 15.32 -5.88
CA GLU A 48 -18.23 14.20 -5.79
C GLU A 48 -17.80 12.99 -6.65
N GLY A 49 -16.50 12.69 -6.62
CA GLY A 49 -15.93 11.55 -7.32
C GLY A 49 -15.77 11.70 -8.82
N SER A 50 -16.07 12.86 -9.39
CA SER A 50 -15.89 13.14 -10.82
C SER A 50 -14.73 14.11 -11.08
N ARG A 51 -14.16 14.03 -12.29
CA ARG A 51 -13.21 15.00 -12.83
C ARG A 51 -13.96 16.09 -13.57
N TRP A 52 -13.45 17.31 -13.51
CA TRP A 52 -14.10 18.48 -14.08
C TRP A 52 -13.11 19.26 -14.93
N PHE A 53 -13.54 19.62 -16.13
CA PHE A 53 -12.79 20.42 -17.08
C PHE A 53 -13.71 21.42 -17.75
N PHE A 54 -13.17 22.55 -18.23
CA PHE A 54 -13.93 23.45 -19.07
C PHE A 54 -14.26 22.77 -20.40
N LYS A 55 -15.41 23.12 -21.00
CA LYS A 55 -15.91 22.48 -22.22
C LYS A 55 -14.97 22.62 -23.42
N ASP A 56 -14.25 23.75 -23.48
CA ASP A 56 -13.25 24.08 -24.50
C ASP A 56 -11.90 23.37 -24.29
N TYR A 57 -11.75 22.62 -23.20
CA TYR A 57 -10.54 21.86 -22.90
C TYR A 57 -10.73 20.37 -23.17
N HIS A 58 -9.83 19.78 -23.94
CA HIS A 58 -9.74 18.34 -24.17
C HIS A 58 -8.72 17.71 -23.21
N PRO A 59 -9.16 17.04 -22.14
CA PRO A 59 -8.26 16.49 -21.13
C PRO A 59 -7.45 15.33 -21.69
N LYS A 60 -6.18 15.26 -21.30
CA LYS A 60 -5.28 14.16 -21.66
C LYS A 60 -5.22 13.14 -20.53
N LYS A 61 -4.64 11.96 -20.80
CA LYS A 61 -4.51 10.89 -19.81
C LYS A 61 -3.83 11.37 -18.52
N GLU A 62 -2.85 12.26 -18.64
CA GLU A 62 -2.10 12.82 -17.51
C GLU A 62 -2.98 13.68 -16.61
N ASP A 63 -4.01 14.34 -17.14
CA ASP A 63 -4.94 15.13 -16.34
C ASP A 63 -5.78 14.25 -15.40
N PHE A 64 -6.00 12.99 -15.75
CA PHE A 64 -6.69 12.00 -14.91
C PHE A 64 -5.76 11.40 -13.86
N THR A 65 -4.45 11.64 -13.95
CA THR A 65 -3.50 11.21 -12.93
C THR A 65 -3.35 12.27 -11.84
N PRO A 66 -3.10 11.87 -10.58
CA PRO A 66 -2.78 12.81 -9.51
C PRO A 66 -1.48 13.53 -9.80
N ILE A 67 -1.50 14.85 -9.67
CA ILE A 67 -0.28 15.65 -9.67
C ILE A 67 0.50 15.30 -8.40
N LYS A 68 1.73 14.76 -8.56
CA LYS A 68 2.68 14.59 -7.46
C LYS A 68 2.93 15.97 -6.84
N ARG A 69 2.50 16.22 -5.61
CA ARG A 69 2.84 17.48 -4.93
C ARG A 69 4.35 17.50 -4.68
N LYS A 70 5.04 18.60 -5.02
CA LYS A 70 6.48 18.82 -4.78
C LYS A 70 6.93 18.57 -3.32
N SER A 71 6.02 18.58 -2.35
CA SER A 71 6.31 18.30 -0.93
C SER A 71 6.16 16.83 -0.52
N GLU A 72 5.54 15.98 -1.35
CA GLU A 72 5.37 14.54 -1.10
C GLU A 72 6.58 13.71 -1.60
N SER A 73 7.49 14.35 -2.35
CA SER A 73 8.73 13.76 -2.89
C SER A 73 9.97 14.00 -2.03
N LYS A 74 9.83 14.23 -0.71
CA LYS A 74 10.87 13.64 0.16
C LYS A 74 10.56 12.15 0.18
N ASP A 75 10.90 11.48 -0.93
CA ASP A 75 10.95 10.04 -1.09
C ASP A 75 11.72 9.53 0.12
N LYS A 76 10.98 9.14 1.15
CA LYS A 76 11.58 8.76 2.42
C LYS A 76 12.20 7.40 2.19
N LEU A 77 13.36 7.35 1.56
CA LEU A 77 14.07 6.13 1.15
C LEU A 77 14.18 5.12 2.29
N LEU A 78 14.27 5.62 3.53
CA LEU A 78 14.45 4.84 4.73
C LEU A 78 13.22 4.86 5.65
N ASN A 79 12.72 3.69 6.00
CA ASN A 79 11.78 3.50 7.11
C ASN A 79 12.50 3.67 8.46
N GLU A 80 12.70 4.92 8.87
CA GLU A 80 13.37 5.27 10.12
C GLU A 80 12.72 4.63 11.35
N SER A 81 11.38 4.53 11.39
CA SER A 81 10.69 3.94 12.55
C SER A 81 11.08 2.48 12.75
N LEU A 82 11.11 1.70 11.68
CA LEU A 82 11.55 0.31 11.75
C LEU A 82 13.07 0.22 12.02
N TRP A 83 13.88 1.06 11.38
CA TRP A 83 15.33 1.11 11.62
C TRP A 83 15.66 1.36 13.12
N GLN A 84 14.91 2.24 13.78
CA GLN A 84 15.02 2.51 15.22
C GLN A 84 14.62 1.29 16.06
N LYS A 85 13.52 0.61 15.72
CA LYS A 85 13.06 -0.62 16.40
C LYS A 85 14.01 -1.81 16.23
N LEU A 86 14.85 -1.79 15.20
CA LEU A 86 15.92 -2.76 14.98
C LEU A 86 17.22 -2.38 15.70
N SER A 87 17.18 -1.41 16.61
CA SER A 87 18.35 -0.90 17.33
C SER A 87 19.38 -0.20 16.44
N LYS A 88 18.91 0.44 15.34
CA LYS A 88 19.73 1.23 14.41
C LYS A 88 20.97 0.47 13.88
N PRO A 89 20.80 -0.68 13.23
CA PRO A 89 21.94 -1.40 12.65
C PRO A 89 22.72 -0.49 11.69
N SER A 90 24.03 -0.69 11.60
CA SER A 90 24.88 -0.01 10.62
C SER A 90 24.47 -0.45 9.22
N ILE A 91 24.02 0.50 8.40
CA ILE A 91 23.53 0.29 7.03
C ILE A 91 23.92 1.47 6.14
N ASP A 92 23.99 1.23 4.84
CA ASP A 92 24.00 2.32 3.87
C ASP A 92 22.59 2.93 3.79
N LYS A 93 22.44 4.21 4.17
CA LYS A 93 21.15 4.91 4.11
C LYS A 93 20.72 5.27 2.70
N ASN A 94 21.65 5.31 1.74
CA ASN A 94 21.38 5.56 0.33
C ASN A 94 20.99 4.27 -0.43
N ASN A 95 21.28 3.12 0.16
CA ASN A 95 20.84 1.82 -0.33
C ASN A 95 20.47 0.89 0.83
N PRO A 96 19.38 1.21 1.57
CA PRO A 96 19.06 0.47 2.78
C PRO A 96 18.56 -0.94 2.46
N PRO A 97 18.70 -1.89 3.41
CA PRO A 97 18.16 -3.24 3.29
C PRO A 97 16.68 -3.25 2.91
N PRO A 98 16.21 -4.28 2.17
CA PRO A 98 14.87 -4.30 1.58
C PRO A 98 13.73 -4.03 2.59
N CYS A 99 13.80 -4.58 3.79
CA CYS A 99 12.75 -4.43 4.81
C CYS A 99 12.55 -2.98 5.31
N ILE A 100 13.55 -2.12 5.13
CA ILE A 100 13.52 -0.70 5.54
C ILE A 100 13.66 0.25 4.35
N ASN A 101 13.74 -0.26 3.12
CA ASN A 101 13.81 0.51 1.89
C ASN A 101 12.40 0.83 1.37
N LEU A 102 12.08 2.13 1.24
CA LEU A 102 10.78 2.60 0.75
C LEU A 102 10.83 3.16 -0.68
N SER A 103 11.96 3.03 -1.39
CA SER A 103 12.07 3.43 -2.80
C SER A 103 11.12 2.63 -3.68
N LEU A 104 10.45 3.30 -4.61
CA LEU A 104 9.64 2.64 -5.64
C LEU A 104 10.50 1.89 -6.68
N GLU A 105 11.79 2.24 -6.79
CA GLU A 105 12.73 1.57 -7.68
C GLU A 105 12.96 0.13 -7.23
N ASP A 106 13.03 -0.77 -8.21
CA ASP A 106 13.28 -2.17 -7.97
C ASP A 106 14.73 -2.39 -7.57
N LEU A 107 14.95 -3.23 -6.56
CA LEU A 107 16.28 -3.60 -6.12
C LEU A 107 16.87 -4.66 -7.07
N PRO A 108 18.21 -4.80 -7.14
CA PRO A 108 18.84 -5.83 -7.98
C PRO A 108 18.29 -7.24 -7.72
N GLY A 109 17.80 -7.89 -8.79
CA GLY A 109 17.22 -9.24 -8.75
C GLY A 109 15.87 -9.34 -8.05
N GLU A 110 15.20 -8.22 -7.79
CA GLU A 110 13.87 -8.20 -7.20
C GLU A 110 12.79 -8.60 -8.19
N LYS A 111 11.87 -9.45 -7.74
CA LYS A 111 10.74 -9.95 -8.53
C LYS A 111 9.47 -9.83 -7.71
N TRP A 112 8.40 -9.38 -8.33
CA TRP A 112 7.12 -9.11 -7.68
C TRP A 112 6.08 -10.20 -8.01
N LYS A 113 5.23 -10.54 -7.04
CA LYS A 113 4.04 -11.38 -7.19
C LYS A 113 2.83 -10.72 -6.53
N PRO A 114 1.59 -10.95 -7.00
CA PRO A 114 0.40 -10.47 -6.32
C PRO A 114 0.28 -11.01 -4.89
N VAL A 115 -0.17 -10.16 -3.97
CA VAL A 115 -0.46 -10.59 -2.59
C VAL A 115 -1.79 -11.35 -2.57
N LYS A 116 -1.77 -12.61 -2.11
CA LYS A 116 -2.98 -13.44 -1.96
C LYS A 116 -4.08 -12.71 -1.20
N ASN A 117 -5.32 -12.77 -1.70
CA ASN A 117 -6.52 -12.05 -1.22
C ASN A 117 -6.51 -10.53 -1.41
N PHE A 118 -5.44 -9.95 -1.97
CA PHE A 118 -5.24 -8.51 -2.19
C PHE A 118 -4.65 -8.20 -3.57
N GLU A 119 -4.85 -9.10 -4.54
CA GLU A 119 -4.15 -9.14 -5.83
C GLU A 119 -4.37 -7.90 -6.69
N LYS A 120 -5.53 -7.26 -6.55
CA LYS A 120 -5.89 -6.05 -7.32
C LYS A 120 -5.14 -4.80 -6.90
N GLY A 121 -4.51 -4.79 -5.72
CA GLY A 121 -3.95 -3.56 -5.15
C GLY A 121 -2.56 -3.71 -4.54
N TYR A 122 -2.06 -4.92 -4.35
CA TYR A 122 -0.81 -5.14 -3.62
C TYR A 122 0.04 -6.22 -4.28
N LEU A 123 1.34 -5.94 -4.36
CA LEU A 123 2.38 -6.86 -4.75
C LEU A 123 3.35 -7.09 -3.59
N ILE A 124 3.87 -8.30 -3.47
CA ILE A 124 5.00 -8.63 -2.60
C ILE A 124 6.21 -8.95 -3.47
N SER A 125 7.40 -8.55 -3.04
CA SER A 125 8.64 -8.94 -3.71
C SER A 125 9.31 -10.14 -3.06
N ASN A 126 10.15 -10.85 -3.81
CA ASN A 126 11.01 -11.92 -3.28
C ASN A 126 12.03 -11.44 -2.23
N LYS A 127 12.13 -10.13 -1.99
CA LYS A 127 12.93 -9.53 -0.91
C LYS A 127 12.07 -9.10 0.29
N GLY A 128 10.77 -9.38 0.27
CA GLY A 128 9.83 -9.11 1.35
C GLY A 128 9.26 -7.69 1.36
N ARG A 129 9.50 -6.88 0.32
CA ARG A 129 8.88 -5.54 0.21
C ARG A 129 7.41 -5.70 -0.22
N ILE A 130 6.54 -4.82 0.25
CA ILE A 130 5.14 -4.76 -0.19
C ILE A 130 4.91 -3.45 -0.92
N LYS A 131 4.44 -3.53 -2.16
CA LYS A 131 4.10 -2.40 -3.02
C LYS A 131 2.58 -2.31 -3.10
N ARG A 132 2.01 -1.17 -2.69
CA ARG A 132 0.61 -0.83 -2.97
C ARG A 132 0.55 -0.15 -4.32
N LEU A 133 -0.27 -0.68 -5.22
CA LEU A 133 -0.50 -0.12 -6.55
C LEU A 133 -1.34 1.16 -6.46
N GLY A 134 -1.05 2.09 -7.37
CA GLY A 134 -1.83 3.31 -7.51
C GLY A 134 -3.29 2.99 -7.86
N SER A 135 -4.25 3.53 -7.11
CA SER A 135 -5.68 3.25 -7.37
C SER A 135 -6.61 4.32 -6.82
N TRP A 136 -7.77 4.47 -7.47
CA TRP A 136 -8.87 5.28 -6.97
C TRP A 136 -9.61 4.56 -5.84
N THR A 137 -9.95 5.29 -4.78
CA THR A 137 -10.78 4.76 -3.70
C THR A 137 -12.18 4.43 -4.19
N LYS A 138 -12.86 3.50 -3.52
CA LYS A 138 -14.24 3.13 -3.87
C LYS A 138 -15.30 4.08 -3.29
N SER A 139 -14.92 4.99 -2.40
CA SER A 139 -15.83 5.97 -1.78
C SER A 139 -16.51 6.89 -2.79
N LYS A 140 -17.67 7.45 -2.43
CA LYS A 140 -18.38 8.48 -3.23
C LYS A 140 -17.43 9.62 -3.63
N ASN A 141 -16.70 10.14 -2.64
CA ASN A 141 -15.58 11.04 -2.89
C ASN A 141 -14.35 10.22 -3.26
N LYS A 142 -14.16 10.00 -4.56
CA LYS A 142 -12.97 9.32 -5.12
C LYS A 142 -11.71 10.12 -4.80
N SER A 143 -10.80 9.51 -4.05
CA SER A 143 -9.45 9.98 -3.82
C SER A 143 -8.48 9.01 -4.48
N PHE A 144 -7.33 9.48 -4.96
CA PHE A 144 -6.33 8.57 -5.50
C PHE A 144 -5.28 8.24 -4.46
N TRP A 145 -5.04 6.95 -4.26
CA TRP A 145 -3.92 6.46 -3.49
C TRP A 145 -2.75 6.26 -4.42
N GLN A 146 -1.66 7.02 -4.19
CA GLN A 146 -0.43 6.86 -4.94
C GLN A 146 0.21 5.50 -4.66
N GLU A 147 0.92 5.01 -5.68
CA GLU A 147 1.78 3.86 -5.56
C GLU A 147 2.85 4.11 -4.48
N THR A 148 3.08 3.13 -3.62
CA THR A 148 4.02 3.27 -2.52
C THR A 148 4.56 1.92 -2.05
N ILE A 149 5.81 1.89 -1.60
CA ILE A 149 6.30 0.77 -0.79
C ILE A 149 5.78 0.96 0.64
N MET A 150 5.04 -0.02 1.13
CA MET A 150 4.42 0.01 2.45
C MET A 150 5.48 -0.08 3.54
N SER A 151 5.39 0.82 4.53
CA SER A 151 6.22 0.74 5.74
C SER A 151 5.95 -0.54 6.51
N ILE A 152 6.96 -1.42 6.55
CA ILE A 152 6.95 -2.62 7.38
C ILE A 152 7.05 -2.23 8.86
N ASN A 153 6.34 -2.97 9.70
CA ASN A 153 6.37 -2.88 11.14
C ASN A 153 6.98 -4.15 11.74
N LEU A 154 7.52 -4.01 12.96
CA LEU A 154 8.05 -5.11 13.74
C LEU A 154 7.14 -5.36 14.94
N ASN A 155 6.74 -6.61 15.13
CA ASN A 155 6.08 -7.08 16.34
C ASN A 155 7.11 -7.77 17.24
N ASN A 156 7.41 -7.14 18.38
CA ASN A 156 8.34 -7.63 19.39
C ASN A 156 7.62 -7.85 20.74
N LYS A 157 6.33 -8.23 20.75
CA LYS A 157 5.62 -8.36 22.03
C LYS A 157 6.31 -9.35 22.97
N ASP A 158 6.60 -8.88 24.17
CA ASP A 158 7.06 -9.67 25.31
C ASP A 158 6.03 -10.76 25.65
N GLY A 159 6.51 -11.97 25.98
CA GLY A 159 5.66 -13.15 26.23
C GLY A 159 6.04 -14.40 25.43
N GLY A 160 7.23 -14.45 24.82
CA GLY A 160 7.79 -15.66 24.21
C GLY A 160 7.32 -15.97 22.79
N HIS A 161 6.73 -15.02 22.06
CA HIS A 161 6.49 -15.18 20.63
C HIS A 161 7.69 -14.69 19.83
N ASN A 162 8.10 -15.43 18.79
CA ASN A 162 9.19 -15.01 17.92
C ASN A 162 8.84 -13.68 17.23
N PRO A 163 9.79 -12.73 17.17
CA PRO A 163 9.56 -11.45 16.52
C PRO A 163 9.28 -11.65 15.04
N TYR A 164 8.37 -10.84 14.48
CA TYR A 164 8.05 -10.92 13.05
C TYR A 164 7.70 -9.57 12.44
N PHE A 165 7.99 -9.45 11.15
CA PHE A 165 7.62 -8.31 10.34
C PHE A 165 6.19 -8.44 9.83
N TYR A 166 5.48 -7.33 9.81
CA TYR A 166 4.12 -7.26 9.30
C TYR A 166 3.79 -5.90 8.68
N ILE A 167 2.72 -5.89 7.89
CA ILE A 167 2.03 -4.67 7.46
C ILE A 167 0.58 -4.71 7.89
N VAL A 168 -0.07 -3.54 7.94
CA VAL A 168 -1.51 -3.43 8.16
C VAL A 168 -2.17 -2.91 6.89
N ILE A 169 -3.10 -3.69 6.34
CA ILE A 169 -3.92 -3.31 5.20
C ILE A 169 -5.36 -3.11 5.67
N ASN A 170 -6.02 -2.04 5.25
CA ASN A 170 -7.44 -1.84 5.49
C ASN A 170 -8.24 -2.41 4.31
N ARG A 171 -9.21 -3.29 4.60
CA ARG A 171 -10.18 -3.81 3.62
C ARG A 171 -11.57 -3.66 4.20
N ASN A 172 -12.44 -2.92 3.52
CA ASN A 172 -13.84 -2.69 3.92
C ASN A 172 -13.98 -2.20 5.37
N GLY A 173 -13.06 -1.33 5.83
CA GLY A 173 -13.06 -0.81 7.21
C GLY A 173 -12.34 -1.70 8.23
N GLN A 174 -12.00 -2.94 7.89
CA GLN A 174 -11.31 -3.87 8.77
C GLN A 174 -9.79 -3.85 8.56
N LYS A 175 -9.05 -3.76 9.67
CA LYS A 175 -7.58 -3.81 9.68
C LYS A 175 -7.12 -5.28 9.61
N ASN A 176 -6.38 -5.60 8.56
CA ASN A 176 -5.79 -6.92 8.32
C ASN A 176 -4.27 -6.82 8.53
N MET A 177 -3.77 -7.54 9.54
CA MET A 177 -2.34 -7.63 9.82
C MET A 177 -1.75 -8.80 9.02
N LEU A 178 -0.86 -8.52 8.07
CA LEU A 178 -0.23 -9.53 7.23
C LEU A 178 1.24 -9.71 7.62
N SER A 179 1.64 -10.93 7.96
CA SER A 179 3.03 -11.28 8.22
C SER A 179 3.81 -11.37 6.90
N ILE A 180 4.96 -10.70 6.85
CA ILE A 180 5.84 -10.70 5.67
C ILE A 180 6.39 -12.10 5.41
N THR A 181 6.81 -12.83 6.45
CA THR A 181 7.38 -14.18 6.30
C THR A 181 6.37 -15.18 5.80
N ARG A 182 5.11 -15.10 6.25
CA ARG A 182 4.01 -15.93 5.73
C ARG A 182 3.75 -15.65 4.25
N LEU A 183 3.67 -14.37 3.87
CA LEU A 183 3.47 -14.00 2.47
C LEU A 183 4.63 -14.44 1.58
N LEU A 184 5.88 -14.29 2.06
CA LEU A 184 7.08 -14.77 1.35
C LEU A 184 7.05 -16.28 1.15
N TYR A 185 6.78 -17.03 2.21
CA TYR A 185 6.74 -18.49 2.12
C TYR A 185 5.65 -18.96 1.15
N TYR A 186 4.44 -18.42 1.28
CA TYR A 186 3.33 -18.72 0.37
C TYR A 186 3.70 -18.45 -1.10
N SER A 187 4.36 -17.33 -1.35
CA SER A 187 4.56 -16.84 -2.72
C SER A 187 5.80 -17.43 -3.40
N TRP A 188 6.82 -17.91 -2.67
CA TRP A 188 8.08 -18.39 -3.25
C TRP A 188 8.55 -19.76 -2.78
N VAL A 189 7.91 -20.37 -1.78
CA VAL A 189 8.30 -21.70 -1.28
C VAL A 189 7.18 -22.70 -1.53
N GLU A 190 6.05 -22.54 -0.87
CA GLU A 190 4.93 -23.48 -0.93
C GLU A 190 3.63 -22.77 -0.56
N GLU A 191 2.58 -22.98 -1.36
CA GLU A 191 1.25 -22.45 -1.07
C GLU A 191 0.58 -23.22 0.08
N PHE A 192 -0.09 -22.49 0.97
CA PHE A 192 -0.88 -23.04 2.07
C PHE A 192 -2.05 -22.11 2.38
N ASP A 193 -3.02 -22.55 3.20
CA ASP A 193 -4.14 -21.69 3.57
C ASP A 193 -3.66 -20.51 4.44
N MET A 194 -3.67 -19.32 3.85
CA MET A 194 -3.27 -18.08 4.52
C MET A 194 -4.23 -17.68 5.66
N ASN A 195 -5.46 -18.19 5.67
CA ASN A 195 -6.43 -17.98 6.75
C ASN A 195 -6.21 -18.94 7.92
N ASP A 196 -5.58 -20.09 7.69
CA ASP A 196 -5.22 -21.02 8.74
C ASP A 196 -4.05 -20.48 9.57
N LYS A 197 -4.30 -20.30 10.87
CA LYS A 197 -3.32 -19.80 11.85
C LYS A 197 -2.58 -20.91 12.58
N THR A 198 -2.87 -22.18 12.27
CA THR A 198 -2.18 -23.34 12.84
C THR A 198 -0.76 -23.55 12.30
N PRO A 199 -0.46 -23.37 10.99
CA PRO A 199 0.92 -23.40 10.53
C PRO A 199 1.61 -22.08 10.85
N ILE A 200 2.84 -22.17 11.36
CA ILE A 200 3.70 -21.02 11.67
C ILE A 200 4.88 -21.06 10.70
N VAL A 201 5.19 -19.90 10.10
CA VAL A 201 6.42 -19.73 9.32
C VAL A 201 7.49 -19.18 10.24
N ILE A 202 8.50 -20.00 10.52
CA ILE A 202 9.66 -19.64 11.33
C ILE A 202 10.68 -18.96 10.41
N ASN A 203 11.24 -17.85 10.90
CA ASN A 203 12.32 -17.13 10.26
C ASN A 203 13.64 -17.42 10.97
N ASN A 204 14.51 -18.24 10.35
CA ASN A 204 15.83 -18.58 10.88
C ASN A 204 16.94 -17.68 10.32
N ASN A 205 16.59 -16.50 9.81
CA ASN A 205 17.59 -15.52 9.38
C ASN A 205 18.21 -14.82 10.59
N GLU A 206 19.54 -14.75 10.60
CA GLU A 206 20.31 -13.90 11.51
C GLU A 206 21.18 -12.95 10.67
N PRO A 207 20.98 -11.62 10.77
CA PRO A 207 19.94 -10.95 11.55
C PRO A 207 18.52 -11.15 10.96
N LEU A 208 17.48 -11.04 11.80
CA LEU A 208 16.06 -11.23 11.42
C LEU A 208 15.64 -10.46 10.16
N TRP A 209 16.17 -9.24 10.00
CA TRP A 209 15.84 -8.28 8.95
C TRP A 209 16.53 -8.55 7.60
N ASN A 210 17.56 -9.40 7.56
CA ASN A 210 18.20 -9.80 6.32
C ASN A 210 17.58 -11.11 5.81
N LEU A 211 16.41 -10.99 5.17
CA LEU A 211 15.58 -12.14 4.79
C LEU A 211 16.15 -12.91 3.60
N ASP A 212 16.63 -14.12 3.86
CA ASP A 212 16.77 -15.20 2.89
C ASP A 212 15.56 -16.15 2.97
N ILE A 213 14.84 -16.28 1.86
CA ILE A 213 13.67 -17.17 1.74
C ILE A 213 14.04 -18.62 2.04
N SER A 214 15.27 -19.04 1.70
CA SER A 214 15.75 -20.41 1.92
C SER A 214 15.85 -20.78 3.41
N LYS A 215 15.82 -19.78 4.31
CA LYS A 215 15.83 -19.93 5.76
C LYS A 215 14.44 -19.80 6.41
N LEU A 216 13.39 -19.76 5.60
CA LEU A 216 12.00 -19.83 6.08
C LEU A 216 11.53 -21.29 6.15
N ARG A 217 10.82 -21.66 7.21
CA ARG A 217 10.31 -23.02 7.41
C ARG A 217 8.87 -23.00 7.91
N LEU A 218 7.99 -23.79 7.30
CA LEU A 218 6.65 -24.05 7.83
C LEU A 218 6.73 -25.10 8.94
N ARG A 219 6.07 -24.84 10.07
CA ARG A 219 5.94 -25.78 11.18
C ARG A 219 4.52 -25.78 11.73
N PRO A 220 3.97 -26.94 12.14
CA PRO A 220 2.74 -26.97 12.93
C PRO A 220 2.94 -26.27 14.28
N ARG A 221 1.98 -25.46 14.74
CA ARG A 221 2.07 -24.79 16.05
C ARG A 221 2.28 -25.74 17.23
N ILE A 222 1.75 -26.97 17.15
CA ILE A 222 1.88 -27.99 18.19
C ILE A 222 3.35 -28.40 18.39
N SER A 223 4.19 -28.42 17.34
CA SER A 223 5.60 -28.79 17.50
C SER A 223 6.37 -27.78 18.33
N LEU A 224 6.10 -26.48 18.14
CA LEU A 224 6.73 -25.39 18.90
C LEU A 224 6.34 -25.39 20.38
N LEU A 225 5.11 -25.77 20.71
CA LEU A 225 4.67 -25.88 22.11
C LEU A 225 5.37 -27.04 22.83
N LYS A 226 5.57 -28.17 22.16
CA LYS A 226 6.29 -29.32 22.72
C LYS A 226 7.77 -29.00 22.99
N GLU A 227 8.44 -28.29 22.08
CA GLU A 227 9.82 -27.86 22.26
C GLU A 227 9.97 -26.91 23.47
N LYS A 228 9.07 -25.94 23.63
CA LYS A 228 9.07 -25.06 24.82
C LYS A 228 8.89 -25.82 26.13
N ILE A 229 7.91 -26.73 26.17
CA ILE A 229 7.63 -27.53 27.38
C ILE A 229 8.82 -28.42 27.75
N ASN A 230 9.56 -28.93 26.75
CA ASN A 230 10.75 -29.73 27.01
C ASN A 230 11.92 -28.86 27.50
N ASN A 231 12.14 -27.68 26.91
CA ASN A 231 13.22 -26.78 27.32
C ASN A 231 12.99 -26.09 28.68
N GLU A 232 11.77 -26.07 29.21
CA GLU A 232 11.44 -25.57 30.57
C GLU A 232 11.62 -26.65 31.66
N LYS A 233 11.92 -27.89 31.28
CA LYS A 233 12.11 -29.02 32.21
C LYS A 233 13.58 -29.41 32.41
N ASP A 234 14.49 -28.79 31.67
CA ASP A 234 15.94 -28.92 31.79
C ASP A 234 16.53 -27.67 32.48
#